data_AF-A0A5C5YYM2-F1
#
_entry.id   AF-A0A5C5YYM2-F1
#
_cell.length_a   1.000
_cell.length_b   1.000
_cell.length_c   1.000
_cell.angle_alpha   90.00
_cell.angle_beta   90.00
_cell.angle_gamma   90.00
#
_symmetry.space_group_name_H-M   'P 1'
#
loop_
_entity.id
_entity.type
_entity.pdbx_description
1 polymer ?
#
loop_
_entity_poly.entity_id
_entity_poly.type
_entity_poly.pdbx_seq_one_letter_code
_entity_poly.pdbx_strand_id
1 'polypeptide(L)'
;MPASPYRPPVAPPPPTDSKDFDGDPLDDPRLLVWVFRMLSLLLAPLGLLSILGAITLLTGDTDNPELYEVMIAPVMACGISIPILLVSAFVYRKCLPSISLHDRLWFNGWALLPWAGLGLSIIASMIRY
;
A
#
# COMPACT_ATOMS: atom_id res chain seq x y z
N MET A 1 -25.09 0.00 70.99
CA MET A 1 -24.69 -0.50 69.65
C MET A 1 -23.82 0.57 69.00
N PRO A 2 -22.51 0.33 68.78
CA PRO A 2 -21.67 1.33 68.14
C PRO A 2 -21.93 1.35 66.62
N ALA A 3 -22.00 2.56 66.06
CA ALA A 3 -22.22 2.79 64.63
C ALA A 3 -20.98 2.35 63.83
N SER A 4 -21.20 1.54 62.79
CA SER A 4 -20.18 1.16 61.81
C SER A 4 -19.81 2.38 60.94
N PRO A 5 -18.52 2.71 60.75
CA PRO A 5 -18.14 3.83 59.88
C PRO A 5 -18.31 3.41 58.41
N TYR A 6 -19.19 4.10 57.70
CA TYR A 6 -19.40 3.91 56.27
C TYR A 6 -18.12 4.29 55.50
N ARG A 7 -17.51 3.34 54.79
CA ARG A 7 -16.35 3.57 53.92
C ARG A 7 -16.86 3.65 52.47
N PRO A 8 -16.69 4.77 51.75
CA PRO A 8 -17.10 4.83 50.35
C PRO A 8 -16.24 3.89 49.50
N PRO A 9 -16.79 3.32 48.41
CA PRO A 9 -16.04 2.44 47.53
C PRO A 9 -14.88 3.22 46.90
N VAL A 10 -13.66 2.73 47.09
CA VAL A 10 -12.47 3.23 46.42
C VAL A 10 -12.66 2.97 44.93
N ALA A 11 -12.66 4.03 44.12
CA ALA A 11 -12.71 3.88 42.67
C ALA A 11 -11.54 2.99 42.22
N PRO A 12 -11.75 2.06 41.27
CA PRO A 12 -10.64 1.31 40.70
C PRO A 12 -9.63 2.30 40.12
N PRO A 13 -8.31 2.01 40.21
CA PRO A 13 -7.31 2.86 39.60
C PRO A 13 -7.67 3.04 38.11
N PRO A 14 -7.41 4.22 37.53
CA PRO A 14 -7.61 4.42 36.11
C PRO A 14 -6.81 3.32 35.37
N PRO A 15 -7.35 2.75 34.28
CA PRO A 15 -6.57 1.83 33.47
C PRO A 15 -5.30 2.57 33.05
N THR A 16 -4.14 2.04 33.44
CA THR A 16 -2.85 2.43 32.90
C THR A 16 -2.81 1.99 31.44
N ASP A 17 -3.52 2.73 30.60
CA ASP A 17 -3.38 2.75 29.15
C ASP A 17 -2.27 3.75 28.75
N SER A 18 -1.21 3.86 29.56
CA SER A 18 0.08 4.31 29.03
C SER A 18 0.64 3.13 28.23
N LYS A 19 0.21 3.03 26.98
CA LYS A 19 1.01 2.37 25.96
C LYS A 19 2.31 3.18 25.85
N ASP A 20 3.26 2.84 26.71
CA ASP A 20 4.64 3.25 26.54
C ASP A 20 5.09 2.63 25.22
N PHE A 21 5.11 3.46 24.18
CA PHE A 21 5.70 3.18 22.87
C PHE A 21 7.24 3.22 23.01
N ASP A 22 7.77 2.42 23.94
CA ASP A 22 9.21 2.31 24.23
C ASP A 22 9.87 1.14 23.47
N GLY A 23 9.13 0.46 22.59
CA GLY A 23 9.67 -0.50 21.62
C GLY A 23 9.93 0.20 20.29
N ASP A 24 10.96 -0.26 19.55
CA ASP A 24 11.20 0.18 18.17
C ASP A 24 9.85 0.15 17.41
N PRO A 25 9.42 1.21 16.71
CA PRO A 25 8.17 1.18 15.93
C PRO A 25 8.12 0.04 14.90
N LEU A 26 9.25 -0.60 14.61
CA LEU A 26 9.35 -1.85 13.83
C LEU A 26 9.04 -3.14 14.62
N ASP A 27 8.92 -3.11 15.94
CA ASP A 27 8.57 -4.28 16.76
C ASP A 27 7.06 -4.49 16.87
N ASP A 28 6.26 -3.50 16.47
CA ASP A 28 4.80 -3.57 16.57
C ASP A 28 4.19 -4.14 15.27
N PRO A 29 3.83 -5.45 15.23
CA PRO A 29 3.45 -6.12 13.98
C PRO A 29 2.17 -5.52 13.36
N ARG A 30 1.32 -4.89 14.18
CA ARG A 30 0.09 -4.21 13.72
C ARG A 30 0.41 -2.95 12.92
N LEU A 31 1.41 -2.19 13.35
CA LEU A 31 1.83 -0.96 12.69
C LEU A 31 2.49 -1.28 11.34
N LEU A 32 3.35 -2.30 11.30
CA LEU A 32 3.96 -2.77 10.05
C LEU A 32 2.93 -3.28 9.04
N VAL A 33 1.92 -4.05 9.46
CA VAL A 33 0.83 -4.51 8.57
C VAL A 33 0.02 -3.32 8.06
N TRP A 34 -0.22 -2.30 8.89
CA TRP A 34 -0.90 -1.08 8.47
C TRP A 34 -0.09 -0.27 7.45
N VAL A 35 1.21 -0.08 7.69
CA VAL A 35 2.14 0.58 6.75
C VAL A 35 2.19 -0.19 5.43
N PHE A 36 2.27 -1.51 5.49
CA PHE A 36 2.23 -2.37 4.31
C PHE A 36 0.93 -2.21 3.51
N ARG A 37 -0.23 -2.18 4.18
CA ARG A 37 -1.52 -1.93 3.53
C ARG A 37 -1.58 -0.53 2.90
N MET A 38 -1.11 0.50 3.59
CA MET A 38 -1.10 1.86 3.06
C MET A 38 -0.18 1.96 1.83
N LEU A 39 1.03 1.40 1.88
CA LEU A 39 1.93 1.35 0.73
C LEU A 39 1.30 0.59 -0.45
N SER A 40 0.61 -0.53 -0.19
CA SER A 40 -0.08 -1.27 -1.26
C SER A 40 -1.24 -0.48 -1.88
N LEU A 41 -1.94 0.35 -1.11
CA LEU A 41 -3.00 1.21 -1.62
C LEU A 41 -2.46 2.33 -2.51
N LEU A 42 -1.23 2.80 -2.30
CA LEU A 42 -0.58 3.76 -3.19
C LEU A 42 -0.27 3.15 -4.58
N LEU A 43 -0.15 1.82 -4.67
CA LEU A 43 0.06 1.14 -5.96
C LEU A 43 -1.21 1.10 -6.81
N ALA A 44 -2.39 1.19 -6.19
CA ALA A 44 -3.67 1.20 -6.90
C ALA A 44 -3.81 2.37 -7.90
N PRO A 45 -3.65 3.65 -7.51
CA PRO A 45 -3.75 4.76 -8.46
C PRO A 45 -2.63 4.73 -9.51
N LEU A 46 -1.42 4.29 -9.16
CA LEU A 46 -0.32 4.14 -10.11
C LEU A 46 -0.61 3.06 -11.16
N GLY A 47 -1.16 1.93 -10.72
CA GLY A 47 -1.61 0.85 -11.58
C GLY A 47 -2.72 1.29 -12.52
N LEU A 48 -3.72 2.00 -12.00
CA LEU A 48 -4.81 2.55 -12.81
C LEU A 48 -4.31 3.54 -13.85
N LEU A 49 -3.40 4.44 -13.47
CA LEU A 49 -2.80 5.42 -14.37
C LEU A 49 -1.98 4.75 -15.48
N SER A 50 -1.25 3.69 -15.14
CA SER A 50 -0.49 2.87 -16.08
C SER A 50 -1.41 2.15 -17.08
N ILE A 51 -2.50 1.54 -16.61
CA ILE A 51 -3.50 0.88 -17.46
C ILE A 51 -4.22 1.91 -18.34
N LEU A 52 -4.58 3.07 -17.79
CA LEU A 52 -5.25 4.13 -18.55
C LEU A 52 -4.36 4.61 -19.70
N GLY A 53 -3.08 4.84 -19.43
CA GLY A 53 -2.10 5.17 -20.47
C GLY A 53 -2.02 4.08 -21.54
N ALA A 54 -1.98 2.81 -21.14
CA ALA A 54 -1.96 1.68 -22.07
C ALA A 54 -3.22 1.59 -22.95
N ILE A 55 -4.41 1.83 -22.38
CA ILE A 55 -5.67 1.85 -23.12
C ILE A 55 -5.70 3.01 -24.11
N THR A 56 -5.28 4.21 -23.68
CA THR A 56 -5.19 5.37 -24.57
C THR A 56 -4.20 5.12 -25.71
N LEU A 57 -3.11 4.39 -25.47
CA LEU A 57 -2.22 3.97 -26.55
C LEU A 57 -2.86 2.97 -27.51
N LEU A 58 -3.82 2.14 -27.07
CA LEU A 58 -4.54 1.21 -27.93
C LEU A 58 -5.67 1.88 -28.73
N THR A 59 -6.29 2.94 -28.19
CA THR A 59 -7.50 3.55 -28.77
C THR A 59 -7.30 4.94 -29.36
N GLY A 60 -6.25 5.67 -28.95
CA GLY A 60 -6.03 7.06 -29.35
C GLY A 60 -5.57 7.21 -30.79
N ASP A 61 -5.65 8.43 -31.33
CA ASP A 61 -5.19 8.71 -32.69
C ASP A 61 -3.66 8.89 -32.70
N THR A 62 -2.94 8.16 -33.55
CA THR A 62 -1.45 8.17 -33.58
C THR A 62 -0.88 9.48 -34.12
N ASP A 63 -1.69 10.26 -34.83
CA ASP A 63 -1.31 11.57 -35.36
C ASP A 63 -1.44 12.69 -34.31
N ASN A 64 -1.97 12.38 -33.12
CA ASN A 64 -2.08 13.35 -32.04
C ASN A 64 -0.75 13.45 -31.25
N PRO A 65 -0.06 14.61 -31.25
CA PRO A 65 1.20 14.78 -30.52
C PRO A 65 1.04 14.68 -29.00
N GLU A 66 -0.17 14.89 -28.45
CA GLU A 66 -0.45 14.73 -27.01
C GLU A 66 -0.37 13.27 -26.55
N LEU A 67 -0.44 12.30 -27.49
CA LEU A 67 -0.33 10.88 -27.17
C LEU A 67 1.05 10.52 -26.59
N TYR A 68 2.09 11.30 -26.88
CA TYR A 68 3.44 11.10 -26.37
C TYR A 68 3.51 11.28 -24.85
N GLU A 69 2.79 12.26 -24.29
CA GLU A 69 2.73 12.47 -22.83
C GLU A 69 2.05 11.29 -22.14
N VAL A 70 1.03 10.72 -22.78
CA VAL A 70 0.32 9.54 -22.31
C VAL A 70 1.19 8.28 -22.40
N MET A 71 2.15 8.24 -23.32
CA MET A 71 3.11 7.16 -23.45
C MET A 71 4.13 7.11 -22.30
N ILE A 72 4.44 8.28 -21.73
CA ILE A 72 5.35 8.41 -20.58
C ILE A 72 4.66 8.03 -19.26
N ALA A 73 3.35 8.23 -19.15
CA ALA A 73 2.59 7.98 -17.93
C ALA A 73 2.73 6.55 -17.36
N PRO A 74 2.61 5.46 -18.15
CA PRO A 74 2.87 4.09 -17.68
C PRO A 74 4.31 3.87 -17.18
N VAL A 75 5.29 4.47 -17.85
CA VAL A 75 6.70 4.36 -17.49
C VAL A 75 6.96 5.07 -16.16
N MET A 76 6.44 6.28 -15.98
CA MET A 76 6.56 7.05 -14.75
C MET A 76 5.83 6.38 -13.58
N ALA A 77 4.62 5.87 -13.82
CA ALA A 77 3.87 5.11 -12.82
C ALA A 77 4.62 3.86 -12.36
N CYS A 78 5.24 3.13 -13.29
CA CYS A 78 6.09 1.99 -12.96
C CYS A 78 7.35 2.43 -12.19
N GLY A 79 8.01 3.51 -12.61
CA GLY A 79 9.20 4.04 -11.92
C GLY A 79 8.92 4.42 -10.47
N ILE A 80 7.80 5.11 -10.21
CA ILE A 80 7.35 5.51 -8.86
C ILE A 80 6.94 4.29 -8.02
N SER A 81 6.46 3.21 -8.64
CA SER A 81 6.10 1.98 -7.94
C SER A 81 7.30 1.25 -7.34
N ILE A 82 8.51 1.38 -7.92
CA ILE A 82 9.73 0.68 -7.49
C ILE A 82 10.09 0.98 -6.02
N PRO A 83 10.26 2.24 -5.58
CA PRO A 83 10.59 2.52 -4.18
C PRO A 83 9.50 2.03 -3.21
N ILE A 84 8.22 2.13 -3.60
CA ILE A 84 7.10 1.63 -2.81
C ILE A 84 7.19 0.10 -2.65
N LEU A 85 7.51 -0.62 -3.72
CA LEU A 85 7.72 -2.07 -3.70
C LEU A 85 8.94 -2.48 -2.87
N LEU A 86 10.04 -1.72 -2.94
CA LEU A 86 11.23 -1.98 -2.14
C LEU A 86 10.96 -1.83 -0.64
N VAL A 87 10.30 -0.74 -0.23
CA VAL A 87 9.91 -0.52 1.17
C VAL A 87 8.91 -1.59 1.61
N SER A 88 7.93 -1.91 0.76
CA SER A 88 6.95 -2.96 1.05
C SER A 88 7.60 -4.34 1.20
N ALA A 89 8.60 -4.67 0.38
CA ALA A 89 9.35 -5.92 0.48
C ALA A 89 10.22 -5.98 1.76
N PHE A 90 10.78 -4.85 2.19
CA PHE A 90 11.50 -4.75 3.46
C PHE A 90 10.57 -5.01 4.65
N VAL A 91 9.42 -4.33 4.68
CA VAL A 91 8.37 -4.52 5.70
C VAL A 91 7.83 -5.96 5.65
N TYR A 92 7.61 -6.51 4.46
CA TYR A 92 7.16 -7.88 4.26
C TYR A 92 8.11 -8.91 4.85
N ARG A 93 9.43 -8.73 4.69
CA ARG A 93 10.45 -9.61 5.29
C ARG A 93 10.41 -9.58 6.82
N LYS A 94 10.11 -8.42 7.42
CA LYS A 94 9.96 -8.27 8.87
C LYS A 94 8.65 -8.89 9.37
N CYS A 95 7.57 -8.80 8.60
CA CYS A 95 6.25 -9.36 8.92
C CYS A 95 6.05 -10.83 8.50
N LEU A 96 7.03 -11.44 7.84
CA LEU A 96 6.91 -12.77 7.24
C LEU A 96 6.38 -13.87 8.18
N PRO A 97 6.73 -13.90 9.49
CA PRO A 97 6.18 -14.88 10.42
C PRO A 97 4.76 -14.59 10.92
N SER A 98 4.25 -13.36 10.78
CA SER A 98 2.95 -12.91 11.32
C SER A 98 1.90 -12.56 10.27
N ILE A 99 2.28 -12.53 8.98
CA ILE A 99 1.40 -12.05 7.90
C ILE A 99 0.39 -13.11 7.44
N SER A 100 -0.87 -12.70 7.28
CA SER A 100 -1.93 -13.57 6.77
C SER A 100 -1.76 -13.86 5.28
N LEU A 101 -2.21 -15.03 4.80
CA LEU A 101 -2.26 -15.34 3.37
C LEU A 101 -3.05 -14.30 2.56
N HIS A 102 -4.09 -13.74 3.16
CA HIS A 102 -4.91 -12.69 2.55
C HIS A 102 -4.09 -11.43 2.25
N ASP A 103 -3.27 -10.97 3.21
CA ASP A 103 -2.43 -9.77 3.01
C ASP A 103 -1.34 -10.01 1.96
N ARG A 104 -0.85 -11.26 1.82
CA ARG A 104 0.08 -11.65 0.75
C ARG A 104 -0.55 -11.54 -0.65
N LEU A 105 -1.76 -12.10 -0.80
CA LEU A 105 -2.50 -12.03 -2.06
C LEU A 105 -2.89 -10.59 -2.41
N TRP A 106 -3.34 -9.83 -1.41
CA TRP A 106 -3.65 -8.41 -1.54
C TRP A 106 -2.46 -7.63 -2.11
N PHE A 107 -1.30 -7.74 -1.46
CA PHE A 107 -0.10 -7.03 -1.92
C PHE A 107 0.35 -7.47 -3.31
N ASN A 108 0.39 -8.77 -3.59
CA ASN A 108 0.81 -9.26 -4.91
C ASN A 108 -0.14 -8.75 -6.01
N GLY A 109 -1.45 -8.67 -5.74
CA GLY A 109 -2.41 -8.09 -6.67
C GLY A 109 -2.07 -6.64 -7.00
N TRP A 110 -1.90 -5.80 -5.99
CA TRP A 110 -1.58 -4.38 -6.17
C TRP A 110 -0.17 -4.14 -6.73
N ALA A 111 0.79 -5.00 -6.39
CA ALA A 111 2.16 -4.93 -6.88
C ALA A 111 2.26 -5.23 -8.38
N LEU A 112 1.43 -6.13 -8.91
CA LEU A 112 1.46 -6.49 -10.33
C LEU A 112 0.81 -5.43 -11.23
N LEU A 113 -0.09 -4.61 -10.69
CA LEU A 113 -0.91 -3.66 -11.44
C LEU A 113 -0.10 -2.62 -12.25
N PRO A 114 0.87 -1.89 -11.68
CA PRO A 114 1.70 -0.94 -12.43
C PRO A 114 2.52 -1.61 -13.55
N TRP A 115 3.01 -2.82 -13.28
CA TRP A 115 3.79 -3.62 -14.22
C TRP A 115 2.95 -4.19 -15.36
N ALA A 116 1.71 -4.62 -15.06
CA ALA A 116 0.76 -5.06 -16.06
C ALA A 116 0.39 -3.93 -17.03
N GLY A 117 0.14 -2.72 -16.51
CA GLY A 117 -0.11 -1.54 -17.35
C GLY A 117 1.10 -1.18 -18.24
N LEU A 118 2.32 -1.27 -17.71
CA LEU A 118 3.53 -1.05 -18.50
C LEU A 118 3.68 -2.11 -19.60
N GLY A 119 3.51 -3.40 -19.25
CA GLY A 119 3.57 -4.49 -20.22
C GLY A 119 2.53 -4.34 -21.32
N LEU A 120 1.30 -3.96 -20.97
CA LEU A 120 0.24 -3.67 -21.95
C LEU A 120 0.61 -2.49 -22.85
N SER A 121 1.23 -1.44 -22.29
CA SER A 121 1.68 -0.26 -23.04
C SER A 121 2.77 -0.62 -24.06
N ILE A 122 3.73 -1.48 -23.67
CA ILE A 122 4.78 -1.97 -24.58
C ILE A 122 4.15 -2.77 -25.71
N ILE A 123 3.25 -3.71 -25.39
CA ILE A 123 2.56 -4.52 -26.41
C ILE A 123 1.73 -3.63 -27.35
N ALA A 124 1.00 -2.66 -26.80
CA ALA A 124 0.22 -1.70 -27.58
C ALA A 124 1.10 -0.90 -28.55
N SER A 125 2.28 -0.45 -28.08
CA SER A 125 3.25 0.23 -28.92
C SER A 125 3.78 -0.66 -30.04
N MET A 126 4.01 -1.95 -29.81
CA MET A 126 4.51 -2.88 -30.84
C MET A 126 3.46 -3.26 -31.89
N ILE A 127 2.17 -3.12 -31.60
CA ILE A 127 1.09 -3.43 -32.55
C ILE A 127 0.84 -2.25 -33.50
N ARG A 128 1.07 -1.02 -33.01
CA ARG A 128 0.79 0.21 -33.75
C ARG A 128 1.96 0.76 -34.56
N TYR A 129 3.20 0.37 -34.22
CA TYR A 129 4.40 0.66 -34.99
C TYR A 129 4.83 -0.56 -35.81
#